data_AF-A0A7Y6R9Z4-F1
#
_entry.id   AF-A0A7Y6R9Z4-F1
#
_cell.length_a   1.000
_cell.length_b   1.000
_cell.length_c   1.000
_cell.angle_alpha   90.00
_cell.angle_beta   90.00
_cell.angle_gamma   90.00
#
_symmetry.space_group_name_H-M   'P 1'
#
loop_
_entity.id
_entity.type
_entity.pdbx_description
1 polymer ?
#
loop_
_entity_poly.entity_id
_entity_poly.type
_entity_poly.pdbx_seq_one_letter_code
_entity_poly.pdbx_strand_id
1 'polypeptide(L)'
;MKSIPISLTCLLALAGCQVTPSSLPQAEPAPAAACYFPATDARALETSVDILTEWGFTLTSTDTTLGLISASRERELHGYYDPYDNAYGYGSGMRMFGGLGIGGGSSIGFGGGIGFGGGIGQQPVEVERVSIFVNDAHIRISRDIRRFDHMGDLRESYSASNDDFCQRFQTAFEQSVPTAGSPL
;
A
#
# COMPACT_ATOMS: atom_id res chain seq x y z
N MET A 1 -39.07 48.28 -10.40
CA MET A 1 -38.60 46.89 -10.26
C MET A 1 -37.09 46.89 -10.44
N LYS A 2 -36.32 46.66 -9.38
CA LYS A 2 -34.86 46.87 -9.36
C LYS A 2 -34.18 45.59 -9.84
N SER A 3 -33.53 45.66 -11.00
CA SER A 3 -32.81 44.56 -11.65
C SER A 3 -31.64 44.10 -10.78
N ILE A 4 -31.77 42.92 -10.18
CA ILE A 4 -30.69 42.25 -9.46
C ILE A 4 -29.61 41.93 -10.51
N PRO A 5 -28.38 42.45 -10.37
CA PRO A 5 -27.34 42.23 -11.35
C PRO A 5 -26.93 40.76 -11.35
N ILE A 6 -27.00 40.13 -12.52
CA ILE A 6 -26.63 38.73 -12.83
C ILE A 6 -25.21 38.38 -12.30
N SER A 7 -24.36 39.40 -12.13
CA SER A 7 -23.04 39.30 -11.51
C SER A 7 -23.05 38.77 -10.07
N LEU A 8 -24.10 39.05 -9.27
CA LEU A 8 -24.19 38.60 -7.88
C LEU A 8 -24.56 37.11 -7.81
N THR A 9 -25.35 36.63 -8.78
CA THR A 9 -25.75 35.22 -8.90
C THR A 9 -24.59 34.33 -9.37
N CYS A 10 -23.71 34.85 -10.24
CA CYS A 10 -22.50 34.12 -10.66
C CYS A 10 -21.47 33.95 -9.54
N LEU A 11 -21.32 34.95 -8.64
CA LEU A 11 -20.39 34.86 -7.51
C LEU A 11 -20.80 33.80 -6.47
N LEU A 12 -22.11 33.56 -6.30
CA LEU A 12 -22.63 32.52 -5.39
C LEU A 12 -22.48 31.10 -5.97
N ALA A 13 -22.43 30.95 -7.29
CA ALA A 13 -22.23 29.66 -7.96
C ALA A 13 -20.77 29.16 -7.88
N LEU A 14 -19.78 30.06 -7.77
CA LEU A 14 -18.37 29.69 -7.59
C LEU A 14 -17.98 29.41 -6.13
N ALA A 15 -18.84 29.72 -5.16
CA ALA A 15 -18.60 29.43 -3.75
C ALA A 15 -18.96 27.98 -3.34
N GLY A 16 -19.38 27.15 -4.30
CA GLY A 16 -19.74 25.76 -4.07
C GLY A 16 -18.53 24.82 -4.04
N CYS A 17 -18.32 24.19 -2.88
CA CYS A 17 -17.62 22.90 -2.71
C CYS A 17 -16.09 22.89 -2.63
N GLN A 18 -15.49 23.74 -1.80
CA GLN A 18 -14.28 23.32 -1.05
C GLN A 18 -14.72 22.48 0.16
N VAL A 19 -15.26 21.29 -0.09
CA VAL A 19 -15.52 20.32 0.98
C VAL A 19 -14.20 19.64 1.26
N THR A 20 -13.39 20.24 2.15
CA THR A 20 -12.24 19.53 2.71
C THR A 20 -12.78 18.31 3.45
N PRO A 21 -12.38 17.08 3.07
CA PRO A 21 -12.83 15.89 3.78
C PRO A 21 -12.47 16.03 5.26
N SER A 22 -13.43 15.77 6.14
CA SER A 22 -13.29 15.91 7.60
C SER A 22 -12.36 14.86 8.20
N SER A 23 -11.96 13.86 7.42
CA SER A 23 -10.97 12.87 7.76
C SER A 23 -10.01 12.65 6.59
N LEU A 24 -8.74 12.42 6.92
CA LEU A 24 -7.77 11.93 5.96
C LEU A 24 -8.21 10.53 5.49
N PRO A 25 -7.98 10.17 4.22
CA PRO A 25 -8.22 8.81 3.73
C PRO A 25 -7.47 7.83 4.63
N GLN A 26 -8.22 7.02 5.37
CA GLN A 26 -7.68 5.97 6.22
C GLN A 26 -7.50 4.71 5.38
N ALA A 27 -6.44 3.97 5.64
CA ALA A 27 -6.29 2.64 5.11
C ALA A 27 -7.41 1.77 5.68
N GLU A 28 -8.15 1.08 4.82
CA GLU A 28 -9.17 0.12 5.23
C GLU A 28 -8.68 -1.29 4.85
N PRO A 29 -8.58 -2.23 5.81
CA PRO A 29 -8.80 -2.07 7.26
C PRO A 29 -7.73 -1.16 7.94
N ALA A 30 -8.14 -0.53 9.05
CA ALA A 30 -7.27 0.29 9.87
C ALA A 30 -6.06 -0.54 10.36
N PRO A 31 -4.85 0.04 10.44
CA PRO A 31 -3.69 -0.66 10.95
C PRO A 31 -3.93 -1.16 12.37
N ALA A 32 -3.52 -2.40 12.63
CA ALA A 32 -3.60 -2.99 13.95
C ALA A 32 -2.73 -2.23 14.96
N ALA A 33 -3.14 -2.22 16.24
CA ALA A 33 -2.40 -1.54 17.30
C ALA A 33 -0.99 -2.10 17.48
N ALA A 34 -0.80 -3.41 17.25
CA ALA A 34 0.50 -4.07 17.31
C ALA A 34 1.50 -3.55 16.24
N CYS A 35 1.03 -2.89 15.17
CA CYS A 35 1.89 -2.30 14.15
C CYS A 35 2.57 -1.00 14.61
N TYR A 36 2.36 -0.61 15.87
CA TYR A 36 3.03 0.51 16.51
C TYR A 36 3.50 0.09 17.91
N PHE A 37 4.81 -0.02 18.10
CA PHE A 37 5.40 -0.46 19.36
C PHE A 37 6.67 0.33 19.70
N PRO A 38 7.00 0.48 20.99
CA PRO A 38 8.18 1.22 21.41
C PRO A 38 9.46 0.45 21.04
N ALA A 39 10.47 1.17 20.56
CA ALA A 39 11.81 0.64 20.32
C ALA A 39 12.83 1.75 20.60
N THR A 40 13.82 1.46 21.43
CA THR A 40 14.87 2.40 21.84
C THR A 40 16.27 1.95 21.41
N ASP A 41 16.34 0.90 20.59
CA ASP A 41 17.60 0.34 20.14
C ASP A 41 18.22 1.19 19.02
N ALA A 42 19.50 1.54 19.18
CA ALA A 42 20.22 2.35 18.20
C ALA A 42 20.43 1.64 16.86
N ARG A 43 20.31 0.29 16.83
CA ARG A 43 20.39 -0.53 15.63
C ARG A 43 19.02 -0.97 15.12
N ALA A 44 17.94 -0.34 15.58
CA ALA A 44 16.59 -0.71 15.19
C ALA A 44 16.39 -0.77 13.67
N LEU A 45 17.04 0.11 12.91
CA LEU A 45 16.99 0.11 11.45
C LEU A 45 17.69 -1.12 10.85
N GLU A 46 18.91 -1.43 11.30
CA GLU A 46 19.71 -2.58 10.86
C GLU A 46 18.99 -3.89 11.19
N THR A 47 18.56 -4.05 12.45
CA THR A 47 17.77 -5.20 12.91
C THR A 47 16.49 -5.38 12.09
N SER A 48 15.81 -4.30 11.73
CA SER A 48 14.60 -4.38 10.90
C SER A 48 14.89 -4.86 9.47
N VAL A 49 16.02 -4.43 8.90
CA VAL A 49 16.47 -4.89 7.58
C VAL A 49 16.80 -6.38 7.61
N ASP A 50 17.51 -6.84 8.65
CA ASP A 50 17.90 -8.24 8.79
C ASP A 50 16.67 -9.15 8.90
N ILE A 51 15.70 -8.79 9.75
CA ILE A 51 14.45 -9.54 9.91
C ILE A 51 13.67 -9.64 8.59
N LEU A 52 13.52 -8.51 7.87
CA LEU A 52 12.80 -8.51 6.60
C LEU A 52 13.51 -9.38 5.55
N THR A 53 14.83 -9.33 5.51
CA THR A 53 15.64 -10.12 4.57
C THR A 53 15.53 -11.61 4.88
N GLU A 54 15.62 -11.99 6.16
CA GLU A 54 15.44 -13.38 6.61
C GLU A 54 14.03 -13.92 6.28
N TRP A 55 13.02 -13.06 6.36
CA TRP A 55 11.64 -13.40 5.99
C TRP A 55 11.40 -13.47 4.48
N GLY A 56 12.45 -13.25 3.67
CA GLY A 56 12.40 -13.35 2.22
C GLY A 56 11.82 -12.12 1.52
N PHE A 57 11.84 -10.95 2.17
CA PHE A 57 11.55 -9.69 1.49
C PHE A 57 12.81 -9.17 0.78
N THR A 58 12.59 -8.60 -0.40
CA THR A 58 13.61 -7.86 -1.14
C THR A 58 13.50 -6.38 -0.78
N LEU A 59 14.60 -5.75 -0.36
CA LEU A 59 14.65 -4.32 -0.06
C LEU A 59 14.42 -3.51 -1.34
N THR A 60 13.43 -2.63 -1.31
CA THR A 60 13.12 -1.71 -2.42
C THR A 60 13.78 -0.35 -2.21
N SER A 61 13.75 0.16 -0.98
CA SER A 61 14.36 1.45 -0.62
C SER A 61 14.68 1.48 0.87
N THR A 62 15.79 2.10 1.23
CA THR A 62 16.16 2.36 2.63
C THR A 62 16.64 3.79 2.74
N ASP A 63 15.92 4.60 3.51
CA ASP A 63 16.27 5.97 3.83
C ASP A 63 16.64 6.06 5.31
N THR A 64 17.94 6.12 5.58
CA THR A 64 18.48 6.21 6.94
C THR A 64 18.21 7.56 7.60
N THR A 65 17.95 8.61 6.81
CA THR A 65 17.68 9.96 7.33
C THR A 65 16.25 10.09 7.82
N LEU A 66 15.31 9.43 7.14
CA LEU A 66 13.91 9.33 7.54
C LEU A 66 13.63 8.13 8.44
N GLY A 67 14.60 7.23 8.63
CA GLY A 67 14.39 5.96 9.33
C GLY A 67 13.37 5.07 8.64
N LEU A 68 13.27 5.14 7.30
CA LEU A 68 12.26 4.45 6.51
C LEU A 68 12.88 3.29 5.73
N ILE A 69 12.32 2.10 5.90
CA ILE A 69 12.63 0.91 5.11
C ILE A 69 11.40 0.55 4.30
N SER A 70 11.57 0.32 3.01
CA SER A 70 10.54 -0.24 2.14
C SER A 70 11.07 -1.54 1.54
N ALA A 71 10.31 -2.61 1.69
CA ALA A 71 10.63 -3.92 1.15
C ALA A 71 9.40 -4.55 0.49
N SER A 72 9.64 -5.48 -0.43
CA SER A 72 8.58 -6.19 -1.14
C SER A 72 8.90 -7.66 -1.37
N ARG A 73 7.86 -8.47 -1.47
CA ARG A 73 7.93 -9.90 -1.77
C ARG A 73 6.85 -10.24 -2.79
N GLU A 74 7.24 -10.98 -3.81
CA GLU A 74 6.34 -11.48 -4.83
C GLU A 74 6.08 -12.97 -4.61
N ARG A 75 4.84 -13.41 -4.81
CA ARG A 75 4.43 -14.81 -4.73
C ARG A 75 3.48 -15.15 -5.87
N GLU A 76 3.73 -16.26 -6.54
CA GLU A 76 2.79 -16.83 -7.49
C GLU A 76 1.54 -17.34 -6.76
N LEU A 77 0.37 -16.94 -7.23
CA LEU A 77 -0.91 -17.34 -6.69
C LEU A 77 -1.44 -18.56 -7.46
N HIS A 78 -0.97 -19.74 -7.08
CA HIS A 78 -1.44 -20.99 -7.66
C HIS A 78 -2.93 -21.22 -7.37
N GLY A 79 -3.72 -21.43 -8.43
CA GLY A 79 -5.16 -21.69 -8.31
C GLY A 79 -5.99 -20.46 -7.94
N TYR A 80 -5.44 -19.25 -8.06
CA TYR A 80 -6.22 -18.03 -7.93
C TYR A 80 -7.25 -17.94 -9.06
N TYR A 81 -8.51 -18.06 -8.66
CA TYR A 81 -9.65 -17.84 -9.52
C TYR A 81 -10.03 -16.37 -9.37
N ASP A 82 -9.90 -15.59 -10.45
CA ASP A 82 -10.38 -14.23 -10.46
C ASP A 82 -11.93 -14.24 -10.47
N PRO A 83 -12.61 -13.77 -9.40
CA PRO A 83 -14.07 -13.72 -9.36
C PRO A 83 -14.66 -12.80 -10.44
N TYR A 84 -13.86 -11.89 -10.97
CA TYR A 84 -14.19 -10.90 -11.99
C TYR A 84 -13.71 -11.32 -13.39
N ASP A 85 -13.23 -12.55 -13.56
CA ASP A 85 -13.00 -13.15 -14.87
C ASP A 85 -14.34 -13.60 -15.49
N ASN A 86 -15.22 -12.62 -15.71
CA ASN A 86 -16.42 -12.79 -16.51
C ASN A 86 -16.09 -12.55 -17.99
N ALA A 87 -15.17 -13.36 -18.53
CA ALA A 87 -14.85 -13.42 -19.96
C ALA A 87 -16.06 -13.74 -20.86
N TYR A 88 -17.19 -14.19 -20.29
CA TYR A 88 -18.44 -14.48 -21.00
C TYR A 88 -19.71 -13.87 -20.38
N GLY A 89 -19.56 -12.78 -19.61
CA GLY A 89 -20.69 -12.02 -19.06
C GLY A 89 -21.34 -11.12 -20.11
N TYR A 90 -22.49 -11.55 -20.65
CA TYR A 90 -23.43 -10.78 -21.47
C TYR A 90 -23.53 -9.31 -21.04
N GLY A 91 -22.86 -8.41 -21.75
CA GLY A 91 -22.86 -6.99 -21.40
C GLY A 91 -21.66 -6.23 -21.93
N SER A 92 -21.26 -6.44 -23.18
CA SER A 92 -20.41 -5.48 -23.88
C SER A 92 -21.23 -4.19 -24.06
N GLY A 93 -21.24 -3.37 -23.01
CA GLY A 93 -21.68 -1.99 -23.04
C GLY A 93 -20.77 -1.25 -24.00
N MET A 94 -21.24 -1.22 -25.24
CA MET A 94 -20.78 -0.43 -26.35
C MET A 94 -20.25 0.93 -25.87
N ARG A 95 -18.92 1.10 -25.80
CA ARG A 95 -18.27 2.39 -25.58
C ARG A 95 -18.43 3.24 -26.85
N MET A 96 -19.66 3.69 -27.14
CA MET A 96 -20.06 4.44 -28.35
C MET A 96 -20.24 5.94 -28.11
N PHE A 97 -19.77 6.48 -26.98
CA PHE A 97 -19.75 7.92 -26.76
C PHE A 97 -18.37 8.40 -26.34
N GLY A 98 -17.66 8.93 -27.35
CA GLY A 98 -16.69 10.02 -27.30
C GLY A 98 -15.87 10.17 -26.02
N GLY A 99 -14.67 9.60 -26.04
CA GLY A 99 -13.61 9.96 -25.12
C GLY A 99 -12.37 9.17 -25.45
N LEU A 100 -11.29 9.87 -25.77
CA LEU A 100 -9.95 9.32 -25.95
C LEU A 100 -9.51 8.67 -24.62
N GLY A 101 -9.94 7.44 -24.38
CA GLY A 101 -9.60 6.66 -23.21
C GLY A 101 -8.22 6.07 -23.39
N ILE A 102 -7.19 6.86 -23.09
CA ILE A 102 -5.91 6.33 -22.62
C ILE A 102 -6.28 5.46 -21.42
N GLY A 103 -6.30 4.14 -21.62
CA GLY A 103 -6.48 3.16 -20.55
C GLY A 103 -5.30 3.25 -19.62
N GLY A 104 -5.30 4.26 -18.76
CA GLY A 104 -4.37 4.43 -17.67
C GLY A 104 -4.67 3.37 -16.63
N GLY A 105 -4.17 2.16 -16.87
CA GLY A 105 -3.72 1.32 -15.76
C GLY A 105 -2.75 2.20 -14.98
N SER A 106 -3.20 2.71 -13.83
CA SER A 106 -2.33 3.44 -12.92
C SER A 106 -1.43 2.40 -12.29
N SER A 107 -0.42 1.96 -13.03
CA SER A 107 0.74 1.30 -12.45
C SER A 107 1.40 2.35 -11.58
N ILE A 108 1.04 2.39 -10.30
CA ILE A 108 1.89 2.97 -9.27
C ILE A 108 3.06 2.00 -9.13
N GLY A 109 3.95 2.04 -10.14
CA GLY A 109 5.25 1.40 -10.16
C GLY A 109 6.18 2.27 -9.35
N PHE A 110 6.37 1.91 -8.09
CA PHE A 110 7.43 2.48 -7.27
C PHE A 110 8.76 1.89 -7.73
N GLY A 111 9.57 2.71 -8.41
CA GLY A 111 11.03 2.55 -8.53
C GLY A 111 11.53 1.29 -9.24
N GLY A 112 12.00 1.46 -10.48
CA GLY A 112 12.68 0.41 -11.25
C GLY A 112 11.70 -0.40 -12.10
N GLY A 113 11.65 -0.09 -13.40
CA GLY A 113 10.69 -0.66 -14.33
C GLY A 113 10.76 -2.19 -14.42
N ILE A 114 9.76 -2.86 -13.87
CA ILE A 114 9.33 -4.19 -14.27
C ILE A 114 7.80 -4.11 -14.30
N GLY A 115 7.21 -4.09 -15.49
CA GLY A 115 5.76 -4.24 -15.61
C GLY A 115 5.38 -5.61 -15.08
N PHE A 116 4.42 -5.68 -14.15
CA PHE A 116 3.91 -6.96 -13.67
C PHE A 116 3.16 -7.66 -14.82
N GLY A 117 3.88 -8.55 -15.51
CA GLY A 117 3.34 -9.76 -16.15
C GLY A 117 2.11 -9.65 -17.05
N GLY A 118 2.09 -8.76 -18.05
CA GLY A 118 1.06 -8.80 -19.11
C GLY A 118 1.41 -9.77 -20.23
N GLY A 119 1.21 -11.08 -20.03
CA GLY A 119 1.50 -12.10 -21.04
C GLY A 119 0.55 -13.30 -20.97
N ILE A 120 0.18 -13.86 -22.13
CA ILE A 120 -0.66 -15.06 -22.21
C ILE A 120 0.07 -16.24 -21.51
N GLY A 121 -0.54 -16.80 -20.46
CA GLY A 121 0.00 -17.92 -19.69
C GLY A 121 0.84 -17.54 -18.46
N GLN A 122 0.88 -16.27 -18.07
CA GLN A 122 1.47 -15.87 -16.78
C GLN A 122 0.56 -16.28 -15.63
N GLN A 123 1.16 -16.68 -14.50
CA GLN A 123 0.37 -16.96 -13.30
C GLN A 123 -0.03 -15.64 -12.63
N PRO A 124 -1.22 -15.55 -12.00
CA PRO A 124 -1.56 -14.43 -11.13
C PRO A 124 -0.49 -14.28 -10.04
N VAL A 125 -0.16 -13.03 -9.68
CA VAL A 125 0.90 -12.73 -8.71
C VAL A 125 0.39 -11.88 -7.56
N GLU A 126 0.83 -12.20 -6.35
CA GLU A 126 0.64 -11.39 -5.16
C GLU A 126 1.93 -10.64 -4.85
N VAL A 127 1.84 -9.32 -4.81
CA VAL A 127 2.92 -8.43 -4.40
C VAL A 127 2.58 -7.90 -3.01
N GLU A 128 3.39 -8.33 -2.05
CA GLU A 128 3.32 -7.90 -0.66
C GLU A 128 4.39 -6.84 -0.42
N ARG A 129 3.99 -5.65 0.03
CA ARG A 129 4.90 -4.55 0.36
C ARG A 129 4.80 -4.22 1.84
N VAL A 130 5.95 -3.98 2.43
CA VAL A 130 6.09 -3.60 3.84
C VAL A 130 6.92 -2.32 3.90
N SER A 131 6.42 -1.34 4.66
CA SER A 131 7.13 -0.13 5.03
C SER A 131 7.30 -0.09 6.53
N ILE A 132 8.55 0.01 7.00
CA ILE A 132 8.89 0.15 8.41
C ILE A 132 9.45 1.55 8.60
N PHE A 133 8.82 2.31 9.48
CA PHE A 133 9.30 3.60 9.93
C PHE A 133 9.84 3.46 11.35
N VAL A 134 11.11 3.79 11.52
CA VAL A 134 11.84 3.75 12.77
C VAL A 134 12.16 5.19 13.16
N ASN A 135 11.88 5.56 14.40
CA ASN A 135 12.42 6.78 14.98
C ASN A 135 12.94 6.50 16.40
N ASP A 136 13.30 7.56 17.12
CA ASP A 136 14.01 7.47 18.38
C ASP A 136 13.26 6.74 19.51
N ALA A 137 11.94 6.55 19.40
CA ALA A 137 11.13 5.97 20.47
C ALA A 137 10.21 4.83 20.05
N HIS A 138 9.86 4.72 18.77
CA HIS A 138 8.85 3.79 18.31
C HIS A 138 9.06 3.35 16.86
N ILE A 139 8.67 2.12 16.59
CA ILE A 139 8.59 1.54 15.26
C ILE A 139 7.13 1.54 14.82
N ARG A 140 6.89 1.95 13.58
CA ARG A 140 5.60 1.87 12.90
C ARG A 140 5.72 1.02 11.65
N ILE A 141 4.83 0.05 11.52
CA ILE A 141 4.77 -0.85 10.37
C ILE A 141 3.52 -0.54 9.56
N SER A 142 3.68 -0.50 8.24
CA SER A 142 2.60 -0.50 7.28
C SER A 142 2.84 -1.59 6.26
N ARG A 143 1.80 -2.37 5.96
CA ARG A 143 1.84 -3.48 5.03
C ARG A 143 0.66 -3.40 4.07
N ASP A 144 0.94 -3.53 2.78
CA ASP A 144 -0.04 -3.59 1.71
C ASP A 144 0.14 -4.85 0.87
N ILE A 145 -0.98 -5.45 0.47
CA ILE A 145 -1.00 -6.58 -0.46
C ILE A 145 -1.74 -6.15 -1.70
N ARG A 146 -1.15 -6.45 -2.86
CA ARG A 146 -1.73 -6.23 -4.17
C ARG A 146 -1.72 -7.52 -4.95
N ARG A 147 -2.81 -7.83 -5.64
CA ARG A 147 -2.92 -9.03 -6.47
C ARG A 147 -3.20 -8.65 -7.91
N PHE A 148 -2.42 -9.24 -8.79
CA PHE A 148 -2.51 -9.05 -10.22
C PHE A 148 -2.98 -10.35 -10.87
N ASP A 149 -3.86 -10.25 -11.85
CA ASP A 149 -4.31 -11.41 -12.63
C ASP A 149 -3.24 -11.86 -13.64
N HIS A 150 -3.58 -12.86 -14.44
CA HIS A 150 -2.73 -13.38 -15.51
C HIS A 150 -2.52 -12.38 -16.68
N MET A 151 -3.29 -11.29 -16.75
CA MET A 151 -3.11 -10.21 -17.72
C MET A 151 -2.26 -9.06 -17.16
N GLY A 152 -1.85 -9.12 -15.88
CA GLY A 152 -1.13 -8.06 -15.19
C GLY A 152 -2.03 -6.94 -14.66
N ASP A 153 -3.34 -7.11 -14.68
CA ASP A 153 -4.29 -6.14 -14.14
C ASP A 153 -4.41 -6.28 -12.63
N LEU A 154 -4.37 -5.15 -11.92
CA LEU A 154 -4.61 -5.09 -10.49
C LEU A 154 -6.07 -5.46 -10.19
N ARG A 155 -6.28 -6.55 -9.44
CA ARG A 155 -7.61 -7.03 -9.04
C ARG A 155 -7.95 -6.70 -7.60
N GLU A 156 -6.97 -6.84 -6.71
CA GLU A 156 -7.16 -6.56 -5.28
C GLU A 156 -6.02 -5.69 -4.76
N SER A 157 -6.36 -4.74 -3.88
CA SER A 157 -5.39 -3.92 -3.15
C SER A 157 -5.96 -3.60 -1.78
N TYR A 158 -5.30 -4.04 -0.71
CA TYR A 158 -5.78 -3.81 0.65
C TYR A 158 -4.64 -3.63 1.64
N SER A 159 -4.95 -2.96 2.75
CA SER A 159 -4.06 -2.89 3.91
C SER A 159 -4.01 -4.25 4.60
N ALA A 160 -2.82 -4.82 4.71
CA ALA A 160 -2.57 -6.08 5.41
C ALA A 160 -1.74 -5.86 6.68
N SER A 161 -1.86 -4.66 7.27
CA SER A 161 -1.26 -4.24 8.54
C SER A 161 -2.03 -4.85 9.72
N ASN A 162 -1.98 -6.18 9.86
CA ASN A 162 -2.75 -6.95 10.84
C ASN A 162 -1.91 -7.34 12.08
N ASP A 163 -2.60 -7.76 13.15
CA ASP A 163 -1.96 -8.11 14.42
C ASP A 163 -0.93 -9.25 14.26
N ASP A 164 -1.25 -10.31 13.52
CA ASP A 164 -0.38 -11.48 13.35
C ASP A 164 1.01 -11.11 12.81
N PHE A 165 1.05 -10.34 11.71
CA PHE A 165 2.32 -9.91 11.12
C PHE A 165 3.10 -9.00 12.06
N CYS A 166 2.42 -8.01 12.65
CA CYS A 166 3.07 -6.98 13.45
C CYS A 166 3.56 -7.52 14.81
N GLN A 167 2.81 -8.41 15.46
CA GLN A 167 3.24 -9.09 16.70
C GLN A 167 4.42 -10.03 16.45
N ARG A 168 4.39 -10.78 15.34
CA ARG A 168 5.51 -11.64 14.96
C ARG A 168 6.77 -10.81 14.69
N PHE A 169 6.62 -9.65 14.06
CA PHE A 169 7.74 -8.77 13.79
C PHE A 169 8.31 -8.19 15.07
N GLN A 170 7.45 -7.67 15.95
CA GLN A 170 7.84 -7.17 17.26
C GLN A 170 8.60 -8.24 18.06
N THR A 171 8.09 -9.46 18.09
CA THR A 171 8.73 -10.57 18.81
C THR A 171 10.12 -10.90 18.24
N ALA A 172 10.23 -10.98 16.91
CA ALA A 172 11.53 -11.22 16.25
C ALA A 172 12.51 -10.07 16.52
N PHE A 173 12.02 -8.83 16.53
CA PHE A 173 12.80 -7.65 16.84
C PHE A 173 13.33 -7.69 18.28
N GLU A 174 12.47 -7.91 19.26
CA GLU A 174 12.82 -8.01 20.67
C GLU A 174 13.84 -9.14 20.95
N GLN A 175 13.76 -10.24 20.21
CA GLN A 175 14.72 -11.35 20.31
C GLN A 175 16.08 -11.04 19.68
N SER A 176 16.12 -10.13 18.70
CA SER A 176 17.33 -9.76 17.97
C SER A 176 18.10 -8.64 18.65
N VAL A 177 17.42 -7.80 19.42
CA VAL A 177 18.06 -6.75 20.22
C VAL A 177 18.76 -7.37 21.43
N PRO A 178 20.07 -7.16 21.60
CA PRO A 178 20.76 -7.64 22.80
C PRO A 178 20.14 -6.97 24.03
N THR A 179 19.60 -7.76 24.96
CA THR A 179 19.10 -7.25 26.23
C THR A 179 20.25 -6.55 26.94
N ALA A 180 20.19 -5.22 27.06
CA ALA A 180 21.10 -4.48 27.94
C ALA A 180 20.99 -5.11 29.34
N GLY A 181 22.12 -5.60 29.83
CA GLY A 181 22.18 -6.71 30.78
C GLY A 181 21.39 -6.53 32.07
N SER A 182 20.90 -7.66 32.60
CA SER A 182 20.53 -7.76 34.01
C SER A 182 21.76 -7.44 34.87
N PRO A 183 21.68 -6.50 35.82
CA PRO A 183 22.69 -6.37 36.84
C PRO A 183 22.60 -7.60 37.75
N LEU A 184 23.72 -8.33 37.89
CA LEU A 184 23.95 -9.26 38.99
C LEU A 184 24.31 -8.47 40.26
#